data_AF-A0A2M7XSJ9-F1
#
_entry.id   AF-A0A2M7XSJ9-F1
#
_cell.length_a   1.000
_cell.length_b   1.000
_cell.length_c   1.000
_cell.angle_alpha   90.00
_cell.angle_beta   90.00
_cell.angle_gamma   90.00
#
_symmetry.space_group_name_H-M   'P 1'
#
loop_
_entity.id
_entity.type
_entity.pdbx_description
1 polymer ?
#
loop_
_entity_poly.entity_id
_entity_poly.type
_entity_poly.pdbx_seq_one_letter_code
_entity_poly.pdbx_strand_id
1 'polypeptide(L)'
;YSLRNLDTRIITPLRLGLTAAVSGLYIVLNNDLVGVFPDVTGTQWLYLIAIVFSSGTVALSIYYFGLKFVDASKSTILEMFWPLSAVTIDWVFFDHWLTVTQVMGAVLLLIAILRVTKRATEIAVEAT
;
A
#
# COMPACT_ATOMS: atom_id res chain seq x y z
N TYR A 1 10.54 -2.02 -21.80
CA TYR A 1 11.86 -1.35 -21.79
C TYR A 1 11.84 0.15 -21.44
N SER A 2 10.69 0.86 -21.40
CA SER A 2 10.64 2.33 -21.20
C SER A 2 10.61 2.83 -19.73
N LEU A 3 10.51 1.97 -18.72
CA LEU A 3 10.35 2.37 -17.31
C LEU A 3 11.65 2.31 -16.48
N ARG A 4 12.81 2.09 -17.10
CA ARG A 4 14.07 1.81 -16.40
C ARG A 4 14.81 3.05 -15.87
N ASN A 5 14.31 4.26 -16.17
CA ASN A 5 15.00 5.54 -15.89
C ASN A 5 14.19 6.56 -15.08
N LEU A 6 13.03 6.22 -14.54
CA LEU A 6 12.39 7.10 -13.57
C LEU A 6 13.12 6.92 -12.24
N ASP A 7 13.89 7.93 -11.85
CA ASP A 7 14.53 7.96 -10.55
C ASP A 7 13.45 7.74 -9.49
N THR A 8 13.62 6.66 -8.73
CA THR A 8 12.76 6.24 -7.63
C THR A 8 12.58 7.34 -6.58
N ARG A 9 13.46 8.35 -6.53
CA ARG A 9 13.31 9.57 -5.75
C ARG A 9 12.18 10.48 -6.22
N ILE A 10 11.71 10.36 -7.45
CA ILE A 10 10.68 11.24 -8.02
C ILE A 10 9.29 10.59 -7.90
N ILE A 11 9.19 9.26 -8.11
CA ILE A 11 7.91 8.56 -8.13
C ILE A 11 7.21 8.58 -6.76
N THR A 12 7.94 8.29 -5.69
CA THR A 12 7.39 8.24 -4.32
C THR A 12 6.83 9.59 -3.85
N PRO A 13 7.57 10.72 -3.91
CA PRO A 13 7.02 12.00 -3.53
C PRO A 13 5.97 12.51 -4.53
N LEU A 14 6.05 12.16 -5.82
CA LEU A 14 5.00 12.52 -6.78
C LEU A 14 3.68 11.83 -6.43
N ARG A 15 3.71 10.55 -6.07
CA ARG A 15 2.53 9.81 -5.62
C ARG A 15 1.95 10.44 -4.36
N LEU A 16 2.77 10.65 -3.33
CA LEU A 16 2.33 11.23 -2.06
C LEU A 16 1.78 12.66 -2.26
N GLY A 17 2.44 13.47 -3.07
CA GLY A 17 2.02 14.83 -3.41
C GLY A 17 0.71 14.85 -4.19
N LEU A 18 0.53 13.96 -5.17
CA LEU A 18 -0.72 13.86 -5.92
C LEU A 18 -1.87 13.42 -5.01
N THR A 19 -1.67 12.40 -4.17
CA THR A 19 -2.70 11.97 -3.21
C THR A 19 -3.05 13.08 -2.22
N ALA A 20 -2.05 13.83 -1.74
CA ALA A 20 -2.25 14.96 -0.85
C ALA A 20 -3.06 16.06 -1.54
N ALA A 21 -2.72 16.41 -2.79
CA ALA A 21 -3.45 17.42 -3.57
C ALA A 21 -4.91 17.02 -3.80
N VAL A 22 -5.17 15.77 -4.18
CA VAL A 22 -6.54 15.26 -4.38
C VAL A 22 -7.32 15.26 -3.07
N SER A 23 -6.71 14.80 -1.97
CA SER A 23 -7.35 14.81 -0.65
C SER A 23 -7.64 16.23 -0.15
N GLY A 24 -6.72 17.17 -0.36
CA GLY A 24 -6.91 18.57 0.00
C GLY A 24 -8.01 19.24 -0.82
N LEU A 25 -8.08 18.95 -2.12
CA LEU A 25 -9.18 19.40 -2.97
C LEU A 25 -10.52 18.84 -2.47
N TYR A 26 -10.57 17.55 -2.17
CA TYR A 26 -11.78 16.92 -1.63
C TYR A 26 -12.24 17.59 -0.32
N ILE A 27 -11.30 17.89 0.58
CA ILE A 27 -11.60 18.59 1.83
C ILE A 27 -12.18 19.98 1.58
N VAL A 28 -11.57 20.78 0.70
CA VAL A 28 -12.02 22.15 0.41
C VAL A 28 -13.42 22.15 -0.25
N LEU A 29 -13.74 21.13 -1.03
CA LEU A 29 -15.07 20.98 -1.64
C LEU A 29 -16.16 20.59 -0.63
N ASN A 30 -15.80 20.09 0.56
CA ASN A 30 -16.73 19.66 1.59
C ASN A 30 -16.65 20.60 2.82
N ASN A 31 -17.57 21.58 2.88
CA ASN A 31 -17.58 22.61 3.93
C ASN A 31 -17.61 22.04 5.36
N ASP A 32 -18.25 20.88 5.56
CA ASP A 32 -18.30 20.20 6.86
C ASP A 32 -16.92 19.69 7.33
N LEU A 33 -16.05 19.31 6.39
CA LEU A 33 -14.71 18.81 6.69
C LEU A 33 -13.73 19.95 6.98
N VAL A 34 -13.92 21.11 6.34
CA VAL A 34 -13.10 22.31 6.59
C VAL A 34 -13.29 22.80 8.03
N GLY A 35 -14.50 22.67 8.60
CA GLY A 35 -14.80 23.03 9.98
C GLY A 35 -14.08 22.19 11.05
N VAL A 36 -13.60 21.00 10.70
CA VAL A 36 -12.93 20.05 11.62
C VAL A 36 -11.41 20.29 11.68
N PHE A 37 -10.83 21.01 10.71
CA PHE A 37 -9.39 21.30 10.68
C PHE A 37 -8.83 21.98 11.94
N PRO A 38 -9.53 22.96 12.55
CA PRO A 38 -9.07 23.60 13.78
C PRO A 38 -9.09 22.68 15.00
N ASP A 39 -9.92 21.63 14.99
CA ASP A 39 -10.08 20.70 16.12
C ASP A 39 -9.00 19.59 16.13
N VAL A 40 -8.19 19.49 15.07
CA VAL A 40 -7.11 18.50 14.99
C VAL A 40 -5.99 18.87 15.98
N THR A 41 -5.82 18.02 16.98
CA THR A 41 -4.84 18.21 18.06
C THR A 41 -3.40 18.00 17.56
N GLY A 42 -2.42 18.69 18.16
CA GLY A 42 -0.99 18.56 17.80
C GLY A 42 -0.45 17.12 17.84
N THR A 43 -0.98 16.26 18.72
CA THR A 43 -0.63 14.83 18.78
C THR A 43 -1.11 14.06 17.55
N GLN A 44 -2.27 14.41 16.98
CA GLN A 44 -2.79 13.76 15.76
C GLN A 44 -1.95 14.13 14.55
N TRP A 45 -1.50 15.38 14.46
CA TRP A 45 -0.51 15.80 13.46
C TRP A 45 0.79 15.02 13.58
N LEU A 46 1.27 14.76 14.80
CA LEU A 46 2.46 13.96 15.03
C LEU A 46 2.28 12.51 14.57
N TYR A 47 1.13 11.89 14.83
CA TYR A 47 0.83 10.55 14.32
C TYR A 47 0.78 10.51 12.79
N LEU A 48 0.15 11.49 12.15
CA LEU A 48 0.11 11.59 10.68
C LEU A 48 1.52 11.69 10.08
N ILE A 49 2.36 12.57 10.64
CA ILE A 49 3.75 12.71 10.21
C ILE A 49 4.51 11.39 10.41
N ALA A 50 4.34 10.75 11.57
CA ALA A 50 4.99 9.48 11.86
C ALA A 50 4.61 8.38 10.85
N ILE A 51 3.33 8.28 10.47
CA ILE A 51 2.83 7.31 9.48
C ILE A 51 3.38 7.60 8.08
N VAL A 52 3.37 8.87 7.66
CA VAL A 52 3.87 9.31 6.35
C VAL A 52 5.36 9.06 6.19
N PHE A 53 6.16 9.29 7.23
CA PHE A 53 7.60 9.04 7.17
C PHE A 53 7.93 7.56 7.32
N SER A 54 7.26 6.82 8.20
CA SER A 54 7.48 5.38 8.37
C SER A 54 6.91 4.57 7.19
N SER A 55 5.63 4.19 7.25
CA SER A 55 4.96 3.34 6.28
C SER A 55 4.78 4.01 4.90
N GLY A 56 4.77 5.35 4.83
CA GLY A 56 4.65 6.06 3.56
C GLY A 56 5.97 6.09 2.80
N THR A 57 6.96 6.81 3.33
CA THR A 57 8.19 7.16 2.60
C THR A 57 9.28 6.10 2.74
N VAL A 58 9.55 5.62 3.96
CA VAL A 58 10.59 4.61 4.19
C VAL A 58 10.20 3.26 3.58
N ALA A 59 8.96 2.80 3.76
CA ALA A 59 8.52 1.53 3.19
C ALA A 59 8.53 1.53 1.66
N LEU A 60 8.08 2.61 0.99
CA LEU A 60 8.19 2.72 -0.47
C LEU A 60 9.65 2.76 -0.92
N SER A 61 10.52 3.47 -0.20
CA SER A 61 11.94 3.53 -0.54
C SER A 61 12.59 2.15 -0.49
N ILE A 62 12.27 1.33 0.53
CA ILE A 62 12.73 -0.05 0.64
C ILE A 62 12.12 -0.92 -0.47
N TYR A 63 10.82 -0.79 -0.76
CA TYR A 63 10.15 -1.54 -1.83
C TYR A 63 10.80 -1.28 -3.19
N TYR A 64 11.02 -0.01 -3.55
CA TYR A 64 11.65 0.35 -4.82
C TYR A 64 13.13 0.01 -4.87
N PHE A 65 13.83 0.03 -3.73
CA PHE A 65 15.20 -0.48 -3.64
C PHE A 65 15.23 -1.98 -3.89
N GLY A 66 14.33 -2.76 -3.28
CA GLY A 66 14.20 -4.20 -3.49
C GLY A 66 13.85 -4.56 -4.95
N LEU A 67 13.01 -3.77 -5.60
CA LEU A 67 12.62 -3.96 -7.00
C LEU A 67 13.81 -3.93 -7.97
N LYS A 68 14.91 -3.24 -7.62
CA LYS A 68 16.12 -3.19 -8.46
C LYS A 68 16.91 -4.50 -8.48
N PHE A 69 16.67 -5.39 -7.51
CA PHE A 69 17.43 -6.64 -7.32
C PHE A 69 16.59 -7.90 -7.58
N VAL A 70 15.32 -7.77 -7.98
CA VAL A 70 14.35 -8.86 -7.99
C VAL A 70 13.65 -8.95 -9.36
N ASP A 71 13.73 -10.12 -10.00
CA ASP A 71 13.03 -10.42 -11.27
C ASP A 71 11.51 -10.24 -11.15
N ALA A 72 10.85 -9.87 -12.25
CA ALA A 72 9.44 -9.50 -12.29
C ALA A 72 8.50 -10.50 -11.59
N SER A 73 8.76 -11.81 -11.70
CA SER A 73 7.95 -12.86 -11.07
C SER A 73 8.04 -12.89 -9.54
N LYS A 74 9.19 -12.51 -8.97
CA LYS A 74 9.39 -12.44 -7.52
C LYS A 74 8.80 -11.15 -6.93
N SER A 75 8.78 -10.07 -7.73
CA SER A 75 8.12 -8.81 -7.36
C SER A 75 6.62 -8.98 -7.13
N THR A 76 5.95 -9.82 -7.93
CA THR A 76 4.51 -10.08 -7.77
C THR A 76 4.20 -10.74 -6.44
N ILE A 77 5.02 -11.71 -6.01
CA ILE A 77 4.88 -12.37 -4.70
C ILE A 77 5.07 -11.37 -3.55
N LEU A 78 6.02 -10.45 -3.68
CA LEU A 78 6.25 -9.39 -2.69
C LEU A 78 5.10 -8.39 -2.63
N GLU A 79 4.45 -8.07 -3.75
CA GLU A 79 3.25 -7.24 -3.74
C GLU A 79 2.07 -7.93 -3.06
N MET A 80 1.94 -9.24 -3.22
CA MET A 80 0.89 -10.03 -2.57
C MET A 80 1.11 -10.18 -1.05
N PHE A 81 2.29 -9.79 -0.54
CA PHE A 81 2.57 -9.71 0.89
C PHE A 81 1.81 -8.56 1.56
N TRP A 82 1.44 -7.53 0.80
CA TRP A 82 0.75 -6.34 1.34
C TRP A 82 -0.67 -6.68 1.86
N PRO A 83 -1.55 -7.35 1.09
CA PRO A 83 -2.86 -7.80 1.59
C PRO A 83 -2.73 -8.80 2.74
N LEU A 84 -1.78 -9.74 2.66
CA LEU A 84 -1.58 -10.75 3.70
C LEU A 84 -1.17 -10.11 5.04
N SER A 85 -0.23 -9.16 4.98
CA SER A 85 0.23 -8.42 6.15
C SER A 85 -0.90 -7.57 6.74
N ALA A 86 -1.71 -6.92 5.89
CA ALA A 86 -2.86 -6.13 6.35
C ALA A 86 -3.85 -6.98 7.15
N VAL A 87 -4.27 -8.14 6.63
CA VAL A 87 -5.19 -9.06 7.34
C VAL A 87 -4.58 -9.60 8.63
N THR A 88 -3.28 -9.92 8.61
CA THR A 88 -2.58 -10.44 9.80
C THR A 88 -2.47 -9.38 10.90
N ILE A 89 -2.11 -8.15 10.55
CA ILE A 89 -2.00 -7.04 11.51
C ILE A 89 -3.39 -6.68 12.07
N ASP A 90 -4.42 -6.65 11.22
CA ASP A 90 -5.80 -6.39 11.65
C ASP A 90 -6.26 -7.42 12.71
N TRP A 91 -5.94 -8.70 12.51
CA TRP A 91 -6.27 -9.75 13.47
C TRP A 91 -5.44 -9.68 14.77
N VAL A 92 -4.13 -9.40 14.69
CA VAL A 92 -3.21 -9.47 15.84
C VAL A 92 -3.20 -8.19 16.68
N PHE A 93 -3.29 -7.01 16.07
CA PHE A 93 -3.10 -5.73 16.76
C PHE A 93 -4.42 -5.03 17.12
N PHE A 94 -5.48 -5.20 16.33
CA PHE A 94 -6.74 -4.50 16.56
C PHE A 94 -7.72 -5.32 17.42
N ASP A 95 -7.40 -6.57 17.76
CA ASP A 95 -8.20 -7.51 18.58
C ASP A 95 -9.68 -7.59 18.15
N HIS A 96 -9.95 -7.22 16.90
CA HIS A 96 -11.27 -7.27 16.30
C HIS A 96 -11.49 -8.67 15.77
N TRP A 97 -12.48 -9.36 16.32
CA TRP A 97 -12.98 -10.60 15.74
C TRP A 97 -13.52 -10.28 14.35
N LEU A 98 -12.83 -10.78 13.32
CA LEU A 98 -13.24 -10.58 11.93
C LEU A 98 -14.69 -11.05 11.78
N THR A 99 -15.54 -10.17 11.28
CA THR A 99 -16.90 -10.53 10.90
C THR A 99 -16.87 -11.63 9.84
N VAL A 100 -17.93 -12.46 9.78
CA VAL A 100 -18.01 -13.59 8.83
C VAL A 100 -17.75 -13.15 7.39
N THR A 101 -18.21 -11.95 7.02
CA THR A 101 -17.98 -11.33 5.71
C THR A 101 -16.51 -10.95 5.47
N GLN A 102 -15.80 -10.45 6.49
CA GLN A 102 -14.37 -10.15 6.41
C GLN A 102 -13.53 -11.42 6.30
N VAL A 103 -13.91 -12.50 7.00
CA VAL A 103 -13.24 -13.81 6.87
C VAL A 103 -13.42 -14.35 5.44
N MET A 104 -14.64 -14.30 4.90
CA MET A 104 -14.87 -14.70 3.50
C MET A 104 -14.07 -13.83 2.51
N GLY A 105 -14.00 -12.52 2.76
CA GLY A 105 -13.17 -11.59 1.98
C GLY A 105 -11.69 -11.95 2.03
N ALA A 106 -11.15 -12.26 3.21
CA ALA A 106 -9.76 -12.67 3.40
C ALA A 106 -9.46 -14.00 2.68
N VAL A 107 -10.35 -14.99 2.79
CA VAL A 107 -10.21 -16.28 2.09
C VAL A 107 -10.24 -16.08 0.57
N LEU A 108 -11.15 -15.25 0.06
CA LEU A 108 -11.23 -14.93 -1.37
C LEU A 108 -9.94 -14.24 -1.86
N LEU A 109 -9.40 -13.32 -1.06
CA LEU A 109 -8.13 -12.64 -1.33
C LEU A 109 -6.98 -13.64 -1.41
N LEU A 110 -6.88 -14.56 -0.45
CA LEU A 110 -5.86 -15.61 -0.43
C LEU A 110 -5.97 -16.51 -1.67
N ILE A 111 -7.18 -16.91 -2.07
CA ILE A 111 -7.40 -17.72 -3.28
C ILE A 111 -6.96 -16.96 -4.54
N ALA A 112 -7.31 -15.67 -4.64
CA ALA A 112 -6.90 -14.81 -5.76
C ALA A 112 -5.37 -14.70 -5.84
N ILE A 113 -4.72 -14.48 -4.69
CA ILE A 113 -3.26 -14.41 -4.58
C ILE A 113 -2.59 -15.70 -5.05
N LEU A 114 -3.07 -16.86 -4.58
CA LEU A 114 -2.53 -18.16 -4.96
C LEU A 114 -2.68 -18.42 -6.47
N ARG A 115 -3.82 -18.06 -7.06
CA ARG A 115 -4.05 -18.22 -8.51
C ARG A 115 -3.16 -17.32 -9.36
N VAL A 116 -3.01 -16.05 -8.96
CA VAL A 116 -2.14 -15.09 -9.67
C VAL A 116 -0.69 -15.53 -9.59
N THR A 117 -0.23 -15.93 -8.42
CA THR A 117 1.14 -16.41 -8.20
C THR A 117 1.44 -17.67 -9.02
N LYS A 118 0.50 -18.62 -9.07
CA LYS A 118 0.67 -19.84 -9.87
C LYS A 118 0.78 -19.54 -11.37
N ARG A 119 -0.09 -18.67 -11.90
CA ARG A 119 -0.01 -18.24 -13.31
C ARG A 119 1.29 -17.52 -13.63
N ALA A 120 1.77 -16.64 -12.75
CA ALA A 120 3.04 -15.94 -12.94
C ALA A 120 4.21 -16.92 -13.00
N THR A 121 4.16 -18.00 -12.21
CA THR A 121 5.16 -19.07 -12.21
C THR A 121 5.08 -19.92 -13.48
N GLU A 122 3.88 -20.28 -13.93
CA GLU A 122 3.67 -21.05 -15.17
C GLU A 122 4.22 -20.31 -16.40
N ILE A 123 3.94 -19.00 -16.53
CA ILE A 123 4.46 -18.18 -17.64
C ILE A 123 6.00 -18.07 -17.61
N ALA A 124 6.60 -18.04 -16.42
CA ALA A 124 8.05 -17.97 -16.29
C ALA A 124 8.76 -19.28 -16.69
N VAL A 125 8.10 -20.42 -16.51
CA VAL A 125 8.62 -21.75 -16.90
C VAL A 125 8.48 -22.00 -18.40
N GLU A 126 7.45 -21.47 -19.04
CA GLU A 126 7.22 -21.59 -20.50
C GLU A 126 8.18 -20.71 -21.34
N ALA A 127 8.78 -19.69 -20.70
CA ALA A 127 9.70 -18.75 -21.34
C ALA A 127 11.19 -19.14 -21.25
N THR A 128 11.52 -20.25 -20.58
CA THR A 128 12.87 -20.85 -20.47
C THR A 128 12.98 -22.12 -21.29
#